data_AF-A0A973EI09-F1
#
_entry.id   AF-A0A973EI09-F1
#
_cell.length_a   1.000
_cell.length_b   1.000
_cell.length_c   1.000
_cell.angle_alpha   90.00
_cell.angle_beta   90.00
_cell.angle_gamma   90.00
#
_symmetry.space_group_name_H-M   'P 1'
#
loop_
_entity.id
_entity.type
_entity.pdbx_description
1 polymer ?
#
loop_
_entity_poly.entity_id
_entity_poly.type
_entity_poly.pdbx_seq_one_letter_code
_entity_poly.pdbx_strand_id
1 'polypeptide(L)'
;NDAQPRSLPKIANATFIGRPDTTGATLRRGTGANITNAIFSGFGKCLDIDSDATFAAAGSPDALSGTLTIQNSIVNCATNFDEEDGDAWSVAAWFNAAGSNQELDPALENVLFPPANADYLQGAELDRVRFGAFFQNLGHIGAFGEGHVWTAGCTLQNFNR
;
A
#
# COMPACT_ATOMS: atom_id res chain seq x y z
N ASN A 1 16.03 -8.79 17.88
CA ASN A 1 14.65 -9.08 17.44
C ASN A 1 14.68 -9.66 16.03
N ASP A 2 15.28 -10.84 15.87
CA ASP A 2 15.53 -11.46 14.56
C ASP A 2 15.14 -12.96 14.59
N ALA A 3 13.86 -13.22 14.91
CA ALA A 3 13.36 -14.59 15.03
C ALA A 3 12.80 -15.10 13.70
N GLN A 4 13.11 -16.36 13.38
CA GLN A 4 12.58 -17.09 12.23
C GLN A 4 11.54 -18.11 12.70
N PRO A 5 10.53 -18.46 11.87
CA PRO A 5 10.27 -17.96 10.51
C PRO A 5 9.65 -16.54 10.47
N ARG A 6 9.71 -15.89 9.30
CA ARG A 6 9.11 -14.55 9.05
C ARG A 6 7.70 -14.62 8.46
N SER A 7 6.90 -13.58 8.73
CA SER A 7 5.61 -13.37 8.09
C SER A 7 5.76 -12.82 6.67
N LEU A 8 5.10 -13.46 5.70
CA LEU A 8 5.06 -13.09 4.28
C LEU A 8 3.61 -12.96 3.77
N PRO A 9 2.79 -12.05 4.33
CA PRO A 9 1.39 -11.92 3.92
C PRO A 9 1.28 -11.42 2.48
N LYS A 10 0.20 -11.82 1.79
CA LYS A 10 -0.16 -11.32 0.45
C LYS A 10 -1.43 -10.48 0.54
N ILE A 11 -1.38 -9.25 0.07
CA ILE A 11 -2.49 -8.29 0.05
C ILE A 11 -2.62 -7.78 -1.38
N ALA A 12 -3.80 -7.88 -1.98
CA ALA A 12 -4.08 -7.35 -3.32
C ALA A 12 -5.43 -6.63 -3.33
N ASN A 13 -5.53 -5.55 -4.11
CA ASN A 13 -6.75 -4.78 -4.35
C ASN A 13 -7.39 -4.29 -3.05
N ALA A 14 -6.67 -3.42 -2.32
CA ALA A 14 -7.07 -3.00 -0.98
C ALA A 14 -7.04 -1.47 -0.85
N THR A 15 -8.01 -0.89 -0.15
CA THR A 15 -8.02 0.53 0.22
C THR A 15 -7.95 0.63 1.74
N PHE A 16 -6.85 1.17 2.25
CA PHE A 16 -6.62 1.45 3.66
C PHE A 16 -6.92 2.91 3.94
N ILE A 17 -7.95 3.16 4.75
CA ILE A 17 -8.31 4.50 5.19
C ILE A 17 -8.06 4.63 6.68
N GLY A 18 -7.31 5.67 7.06
CA GLY A 18 -6.82 5.89 8.40
C GLY A 18 -7.39 7.11 9.10
N ARG A 19 -6.76 7.41 10.24
CA ARG A 19 -6.92 8.68 10.97
C ARG A 19 -5.56 9.41 11.06
N PRO A 20 -5.55 10.75 11.17
CA PRO A 20 -4.31 11.53 11.20
C PRO A 20 -3.34 11.21 12.36
N ASP A 21 -3.79 10.53 13.42
CA ASP A 21 -3.00 10.12 14.58
C ASP A 21 -2.37 8.72 14.46
N THR A 22 -2.48 8.08 13.30
CA THR A 22 -2.06 6.69 13.08
C THR A 22 -1.13 6.54 11.88
N THR A 23 -0.39 5.42 11.83
CA THR A 23 0.42 5.00 10.68
C THR A 23 -0.32 3.92 9.88
N GLY A 24 -0.34 4.04 8.55
CA GLY A 24 -1.06 3.13 7.65
C GLY A 24 -0.52 1.71 7.67
N ALA A 25 0.77 1.55 7.45
CA ALA A 25 1.46 0.28 7.61
C ALA A 25 2.85 0.48 8.20
N THR A 26 3.06 -0.06 9.40
CA THR A 26 4.39 -0.30 9.96
C THR A 26 4.80 -1.74 9.69
N LEU A 27 5.77 -1.93 8.80
CA LEU A 27 6.37 -3.20 8.47
C LEU A 27 7.65 -3.35 9.28
N ARG A 28 7.69 -4.36 10.14
CA ARG A 28 8.81 -4.51 11.08
C ARG A 28 9.22 -5.94 11.32
N ARG A 29 10.38 -6.11 11.98
CA ARG A 29 10.90 -7.39 12.46
C ARG A 29 11.02 -8.44 11.34
N GLY A 30 11.45 -8.04 10.15
CA GLY A 30 11.70 -8.93 9.02
C GLY A 30 10.44 -9.33 8.25
N THR A 31 9.38 -8.53 8.31
CA THR A 31 8.16 -8.77 7.52
C THR A 31 8.48 -8.69 6.02
N GLY A 32 8.14 -9.73 5.26
CA GLY A 32 8.30 -9.78 3.80
C GLY A 32 6.95 -9.80 3.08
N ALA A 33 6.12 -8.79 3.32
CA ALA A 33 4.80 -8.71 2.74
C ALA A 33 4.85 -8.49 1.21
N ASN A 34 3.91 -9.05 0.47
CA ASN A 34 3.65 -8.66 -0.92
C ASN A 34 2.32 -7.93 -1.00
N ILE A 35 2.38 -6.62 -1.25
CA ILE A 35 1.22 -5.74 -1.35
C ILE A 35 1.14 -5.20 -2.78
N THR A 36 -0.05 -5.24 -3.38
CA THR A 36 -0.26 -4.70 -4.72
C THR A 36 -1.65 -4.11 -4.90
N ASN A 37 -1.80 -3.18 -5.84
CA ASN A 37 -3.08 -2.53 -6.13
C ASN A 37 -3.70 -1.95 -4.86
N ALA A 38 -2.88 -1.29 -4.02
CA ALA A 38 -3.29 -0.78 -2.73
C ALA A 38 -3.34 0.75 -2.68
N ILE A 39 -4.28 1.30 -1.92
CA ILE A 39 -4.34 2.73 -1.60
C ILE A 39 -4.14 2.88 -0.09
N PHE A 40 -3.24 3.75 0.35
CA PHE A 40 -3.11 4.19 1.74
C PHE A 40 -3.47 5.66 1.83
N SER A 41 -4.49 6.02 2.61
CA SER A 41 -4.91 7.42 2.73
C SER A 41 -5.49 7.77 4.09
N GLY A 42 -5.43 9.06 4.46
CA GLY A 42 -6.03 9.60 5.68
C GLY A 42 -5.23 9.33 6.97
N PHE A 43 -4.07 8.67 6.88
CA PHE A 43 -3.17 8.47 8.01
C PHE A 43 -2.29 9.70 8.26
N GLY A 44 -1.73 9.80 9.47
CA GLY A 44 -0.66 10.74 9.76
C GLY A 44 0.59 10.39 8.95
N LYS A 45 0.93 9.09 8.93
CA LYS A 45 2.00 8.52 8.11
C LYS A 45 1.47 7.35 7.28
N CYS A 46 1.78 7.25 5.99
CA CYS A 46 1.27 6.11 5.18
C CYS A 46 2.09 4.85 5.44
N LEU A 47 3.41 4.88 5.22
CA LEU A 47 4.28 3.71 5.30
C LEU A 47 5.46 3.96 6.24
N ASP A 48 5.83 2.93 6.97
CA ASP A 48 6.97 2.88 7.89
C ASP A 48 7.62 1.49 7.75
N ILE A 49 8.92 1.47 7.47
CA ILE A 49 9.74 0.25 7.45
C ILE A 49 10.71 0.34 8.61
N ASP A 50 10.54 -0.54 9.59
CA ASP A 50 11.34 -0.55 10.81
C ASP A 50 12.15 -1.86 10.91
N SER A 51 13.34 -1.72 11.47
CA SER A 51 14.30 -2.76 11.85
C SER A 51 15.14 -3.29 10.70
N ASP A 52 16.45 -3.48 10.95
CA ASP A 52 17.44 -3.96 9.99
C ASP A 52 16.98 -5.17 9.17
N ALA A 53 16.29 -6.12 9.83
CA ALA A 53 15.81 -7.32 9.16
C ALA A 53 14.70 -7.04 8.14
N THR A 54 13.88 -6.00 8.32
CA THR A 54 12.85 -5.61 7.36
C THR A 54 13.46 -4.84 6.19
N PHE A 55 14.42 -3.95 6.46
CA PHE A 55 15.24 -3.32 5.42
C PHE A 55 15.95 -4.39 4.56
N ALA A 56 16.53 -5.43 5.18
CA ALA A 56 17.10 -6.56 4.47
C ALA A 56 16.05 -7.35 3.67
N ALA A 57 14.84 -7.53 4.21
CA ALA A 57 13.74 -8.17 3.50
C ALA A 57 13.22 -7.34 2.31
N ALA A 58 13.34 -6.02 2.33
CA ALA A 58 12.96 -5.15 1.20
C ALA A 58 14.03 -5.06 0.11
N GLY A 59 15.31 -5.15 0.48
CA GLY A 59 16.41 -4.77 -0.41
C GLY A 59 16.50 -3.24 -0.53
N SER A 60 17.58 -2.73 -1.12
CA SER A 60 17.78 -1.28 -1.26
C SER A 60 17.04 -0.72 -2.49
N PRO A 61 16.87 0.61 -2.62
CA PRO A 61 16.28 1.22 -3.81
C PRO A 61 16.96 0.81 -5.13
N ASP A 62 18.28 0.59 -5.11
CA ASP A 62 19.03 0.16 -6.30
C ASP A 62 18.99 -1.36 -6.55
N ALA A 63 18.51 -2.15 -5.57
CA ALA A 63 18.52 -3.60 -5.60
C ALA A 63 17.38 -4.18 -4.76
N LEU A 64 16.15 -4.04 -5.27
CA LEU A 64 14.94 -4.59 -4.64
C LEU A 64 15.06 -6.11 -4.49
N SER A 65 14.76 -6.64 -3.31
CA SER A 65 14.94 -8.07 -3.01
C SER A 65 13.83 -8.95 -3.60
N GLY A 66 12.64 -8.38 -3.80
CA GLY A 66 11.42 -9.11 -4.17
C GLY A 66 10.75 -9.88 -3.02
N THR A 67 11.31 -9.87 -1.80
CA THR A 67 10.72 -10.53 -0.62
C THR A 67 9.65 -9.65 0.01
N LEU A 68 10.01 -8.44 0.49
CA LEU A 68 9.04 -7.37 0.77
C LEU A 68 8.85 -6.56 -0.52
N THR A 69 7.60 -6.36 -0.94
CA THR A 69 7.24 -5.59 -2.14
C THR A 69 5.95 -4.80 -1.94
N ILE A 70 5.94 -3.56 -2.43
CA ILE A 70 4.73 -2.77 -2.69
C ILE A 70 4.77 -2.34 -4.16
N GLN A 71 3.73 -2.64 -4.94
CA GLN A 71 3.68 -2.36 -6.38
C GLN A 71 2.28 -1.89 -6.79
N ASN A 72 2.16 -1.11 -7.87
CA ASN A 72 0.88 -0.56 -8.34
C ASN A 72 0.06 0.05 -7.19
N SER A 73 0.68 0.84 -6.32
CA SER A 73 0.02 1.34 -5.11
C SER A 73 0.13 2.85 -4.96
N ILE A 74 -0.87 3.45 -4.32
CA ILE A 74 -0.99 4.89 -4.08
C ILE A 74 -0.81 5.18 -2.59
N VAL A 75 -0.03 6.20 -2.28
CA VAL A 75 0.04 6.80 -0.93
C VAL A 75 -0.41 8.26 -0.98
N ASN A 76 -1.29 8.62 -0.04
CA ASN A 76 -1.78 9.98 0.16
C ASN A 76 -2.06 10.26 1.64
N CYS A 77 -1.01 10.61 2.38
CA CYS A 77 -1.06 10.92 3.81
C CYS A 77 -0.44 12.28 4.11
N ALA A 78 -0.63 12.78 5.34
CA ALA A 78 0.04 14.02 5.78
C ALA A 78 1.58 13.90 5.65
N THR A 79 2.10 12.69 5.87
CA THR A 79 3.45 12.29 5.51
C THR A 79 3.37 10.91 4.86
N ASN A 80 3.87 10.74 3.63
CA ASN A 80 3.74 9.45 2.95
C ASN A 80 4.65 8.37 3.54
N PHE A 81 5.86 8.75 3.96
CA PHE A 81 6.86 7.83 4.45
C PHE A 81 7.39 8.33 5.79
N ASP A 82 7.32 7.47 6.80
CA ASP A 82 8.10 7.67 8.02
C ASP A 82 9.57 7.40 7.70
N GLU A 83 10.42 8.35 8.04
CA GLU A 83 11.85 8.29 7.82
C GLU A 83 12.49 8.58 9.18
N GLU A 84 13.32 7.67 9.67
CA GLU A 84 13.92 7.73 11.00
C GLU A 84 15.46 7.75 10.92
N ASP A 85 16.07 8.45 11.88
CA ASP A 85 17.53 8.42 12.04
C ASP A 85 17.98 6.99 12.37
N GLY A 86 18.72 6.36 11.47
CA GLY A 86 19.17 4.97 11.60
C GLY A 86 18.60 4.03 10.54
N ASP A 87 17.64 4.49 9.73
CA ASP A 87 17.14 3.73 8.59
C ASP A 87 18.26 3.43 7.58
N ALA A 88 18.24 2.20 7.04
CA ALA A 88 19.31 1.75 6.15
C ALA A 88 19.30 2.47 4.79
N TRP A 89 18.12 2.97 4.38
CA TRP A 89 17.87 3.73 3.16
C TRP A 89 16.50 4.42 3.25
N SER A 90 16.24 5.41 2.39
CA SER A 90 14.94 6.12 2.39
C SER A 90 13.79 5.23 1.95
N VAL A 91 12.75 5.16 2.78
CA VAL A 91 11.51 4.42 2.49
C VAL A 91 10.84 4.96 1.23
N ALA A 92 10.84 6.28 1.05
CA ALA A 92 10.35 6.92 -0.17
C ALA A 92 11.10 6.45 -1.43
N ALA A 93 12.44 6.39 -1.36
CA ALA A 93 13.26 5.96 -2.49
C ALA A 93 12.99 4.51 -2.87
N TRP A 94 12.84 3.61 -1.89
CA TRP A 94 12.51 2.21 -2.13
C TRP A 94 11.12 2.01 -2.72
N PHE A 95 10.12 2.74 -2.21
CA PHE A 95 8.76 2.70 -2.73
C PHE A 95 8.71 3.16 -4.20
N ASN A 96 9.43 4.24 -4.52
CA ASN A 96 9.50 4.79 -5.88
C ASN A 96 10.34 3.92 -6.84
N ALA A 97 11.34 3.18 -6.34
CA ALA A 97 12.15 2.26 -7.13
C ALA A 97 11.34 1.10 -7.74
N ALA A 98 10.16 0.77 -7.20
CA ALA A 98 9.25 -0.20 -7.81
C ALA A 98 8.68 0.27 -9.16
N GLY A 99 8.78 1.57 -9.49
CA GLY A 99 8.43 2.17 -10.79
C GLY A 99 6.94 2.21 -11.14
N SER A 100 6.08 1.56 -10.35
CA SER A 100 4.64 1.43 -10.57
C SER A 100 3.79 2.10 -9.49
N ASN A 101 4.43 2.57 -8.43
CA ASN A 101 3.75 3.23 -7.32
C ASN A 101 3.61 4.73 -7.58
N GLN A 102 2.66 5.35 -6.88
CA GLN A 102 2.28 6.75 -7.08
C GLN A 102 2.11 7.47 -5.75
N GLU A 103 2.58 8.71 -5.71
CA GLU A 103 2.29 9.67 -4.64
C GLU A 103 1.32 10.72 -5.21
N LEU A 104 0.02 10.51 -5.02
CA LEU A 104 -1.02 11.40 -5.53
C LEU A 104 -2.26 11.33 -4.66
N ASP A 105 -3.09 12.37 -4.68
CA ASP A 105 -4.41 12.33 -4.06
C ASP A 105 -5.36 11.48 -4.93
N PRO A 106 -5.83 10.31 -4.45
CA PRO A 106 -6.76 9.47 -5.21
C PRO A 106 -8.14 10.11 -5.39
N ALA A 107 -8.43 11.24 -4.72
CA ALA A 107 -9.69 11.98 -4.78
C ALA A 107 -10.91 11.09 -4.48
N LEU A 108 -10.79 10.22 -3.47
CA LEU A 108 -11.82 9.23 -3.14
C LEU A 108 -13.15 9.91 -2.77
N GLU A 109 -14.17 9.62 -3.54
CA GLU A 109 -15.54 10.04 -3.32
C GLU A 109 -16.18 9.21 -2.19
N ASN A 110 -16.88 9.91 -1.29
CA ASN A 110 -17.45 9.30 -0.09
C ASN A 110 -16.42 8.46 0.69
N VAL A 111 -15.16 8.92 0.74
CA VAL A 111 -14.04 8.31 1.48
C VAL A 111 -13.49 7.01 0.88
N LEU A 112 -14.24 6.28 0.04
CA LEU A 112 -13.87 4.94 -0.40
C LEU A 112 -13.77 4.74 -1.91
N PHE A 113 -14.56 5.47 -2.68
CA PHE A 113 -14.75 5.16 -4.10
C PHE A 113 -13.83 6.01 -4.97
N PRO A 114 -13.18 5.43 -5.98
CA PRO A 114 -12.48 6.23 -6.97
C PRO A 114 -13.48 7.14 -7.72
N PRO A 115 -13.08 8.36 -8.10
CA PRO A 115 -13.87 9.16 -9.00
C PRO A 115 -13.92 8.49 -10.38
N ALA A 116 -14.96 8.81 -11.16
CA ALA A 116 -15.08 8.30 -12.52
C ALA A 116 -13.88 8.72 -13.38
N ASN A 117 -13.38 7.79 -14.18
CA ASN A 117 -12.21 7.92 -15.05
C ASN A 117 -10.89 8.20 -14.34
N ALA A 118 -10.77 7.86 -13.06
CA ALA A 118 -9.47 7.91 -12.39
C ALA A 118 -8.42 7.06 -13.14
N ASP A 119 -7.23 7.63 -13.33
CA ASP A 119 -6.16 6.99 -14.14
C ASP A 119 -5.74 5.62 -13.60
N TYR A 120 -5.89 5.41 -12.29
CA TYR A 120 -5.56 4.16 -11.61
C TYR A 120 -6.64 3.07 -11.72
N LEU A 121 -7.68 3.29 -12.53
CA LEU A 121 -8.72 2.29 -12.84
C LEU A 121 -8.35 1.36 -14.00
N GLN A 122 -7.21 1.60 -14.64
CA GLN A 122 -6.73 0.82 -15.78
C GLN A 122 -5.22 0.57 -15.66
N GLY A 123 -4.74 -0.52 -16.26
CA GLY A 123 -3.30 -0.81 -16.36
C GLY A 123 -2.64 -1.38 -15.11
N ALA A 124 -3.38 -1.60 -14.02
CA ALA A 124 -2.85 -2.17 -12.77
C ALA A 124 -3.07 -3.68 -12.69
N GLU A 125 -2.42 -4.44 -13.58
CA GLU A 125 -2.56 -5.90 -13.62
C GLU A 125 -1.83 -6.59 -12.46
N LEU A 126 -2.46 -7.63 -11.91
CA LEU A 126 -1.91 -8.45 -10.85
C LEU A 126 -0.80 -9.39 -11.36
N ASP A 127 0.38 -9.37 -10.72
CA ASP A 127 1.44 -10.36 -10.96
C ASP A 127 0.97 -11.77 -10.56
N ARG A 128 0.69 -12.60 -11.57
CA ARG A 128 0.20 -13.98 -11.39
C ARG A 128 1.25 -14.95 -10.90
N VAL A 129 2.53 -14.69 -11.12
CA VAL A 129 3.61 -15.52 -10.59
C VAL A 129 3.68 -15.35 -9.07
N ARG A 130 3.54 -14.12 -8.60
CA ARG A 130 3.57 -13.81 -7.16
C ARG A 130 2.26 -14.12 -6.44
N PHE A 131 1.10 -13.74 -6.98
CA PHE A 131 -0.18 -13.86 -6.27
C PHE A 131 -0.98 -15.14 -6.61
N GLY A 132 -0.66 -15.81 -7.72
CA GLY A 132 -1.35 -17.05 -8.12
C GLY A 132 -2.81 -16.84 -8.53
N ALA A 133 -3.56 -17.95 -8.55
CA ALA A 133 -4.94 -17.98 -9.05
C ALA A 133 -6.01 -17.61 -8.01
N PHE A 134 -5.66 -17.61 -6.71
CA PHE A 134 -6.60 -17.26 -5.64
C PHE A 134 -7.06 -15.79 -5.73
N PHE A 135 -6.12 -14.88 -5.96
CA PHE A 135 -6.43 -13.45 -6.08
C PHE A 135 -6.99 -13.13 -7.47
N GLN A 136 -7.94 -12.21 -7.54
CA GLN A 136 -8.52 -11.75 -8.80
C GLN A 136 -7.70 -10.57 -9.36
N ASN A 137 -7.52 -10.55 -10.69
CA ASN A 137 -6.97 -9.38 -11.36
C ASN A 137 -8.14 -8.45 -11.68
N LEU A 138 -8.19 -7.29 -11.02
CA LEU A 138 -9.24 -6.30 -11.21
C LEU A 138 -8.85 -5.18 -12.19
N GLY A 139 -7.57 -5.11 -12.58
CA GLY A 139 -7.05 -4.10 -13.51
C GLY A 139 -6.98 -2.67 -12.95
N HIS A 140 -7.27 -2.47 -11.66
CA HIS A 140 -7.26 -1.18 -10.98
C HIS A 140 -6.57 -1.24 -9.61
N ILE A 141 -6.17 -0.06 -9.12
CA ILE A 141 -5.63 0.13 -7.77
C ILE A 141 -6.78 0.39 -6.80
N GLY A 142 -6.74 -0.25 -5.63
CA GLY A 142 -7.73 -0.09 -4.56
C GLY A 142 -8.74 -1.23 -4.48
N ALA A 143 -9.62 -1.15 -3.50
CA ALA A 143 -10.66 -2.15 -3.24
C ALA A 143 -11.90 -2.02 -4.16
N PHE A 144 -12.08 -0.86 -4.80
CA PHE A 144 -13.27 -0.54 -5.57
C PHE A 144 -12.89 0.01 -6.94
N GLY A 145 -13.59 -0.47 -7.98
CA GLY A 145 -13.65 0.19 -9.28
C GLY A 145 -14.85 1.14 -9.39
N GLU A 146 -15.21 1.52 -10.61
CA GLU A 146 -16.39 2.34 -10.87
C GLU A 146 -17.70 1.58 -10.62
N GLY A 147 -18.71 2.27 -10.06
CA GLY A 147 -20.11 1.84 -10.12
C GLY A 147 -20.55 0.74 -9.14
N HIS A 148 -19.85 0.53 -8.02
CA HIS A 148 -20.23 -0.53 -7.08
C HIS A 148 -21.41 -0.15 -6.17
N VAL A 149 -22.55 -0.81 -6.40
CA VAL A 149 -23.83 -0.58 -5.70
C VAL A 149 -23.99 -1.39 -4.41
N TRP A 150 -23.10 -2.34 -4.11
CA TRP A 150 -23.29 -3.26 -2.97
C TRP A 150 -23.20 -2.55 -1.60
N THR A 151 -22.53 -1.40 -1.57
CA THR A 151 -22.44 -0.52 -0.40
C THR A 151 -23.63 0.45 -0.30
N ALA A 152 -24.55 0.46 -1.28
CA ALA A 152 -25.73 1.32 -1.24
C ALA A 152 -26.63 0.94 -0.05
N GLY A 153 -26.75 1.86 0.91
CA GLY A 153 -27.49 1.66 2.16
C GLY A 153 -26.63 1.36 3.38
N CYS A 154 -25.31 1.14 3.21
CA CYS A 154 -24.38 1.14 4.32
C CYS A 154 -24.12 2.59 4.77
N THR A 155 -24.31 2.88 6.06
CA THR A 155 -23.86 4.16 6.62
C THR A 155 -22.35 4.17 6.69
N LEU A 156 -21.71 4.95 5.82
CA LEU A 156 -20.30 5.29 5.97
C LEU A 156 -20.20 6.28 7.15
N GLN A 157 -19.57 5.85 8.25
CA GLN A 157 -19.34 6.73 9.37
C GLN A 157 -18.35 7.82 8.93
N ASN A 158 -18.81 9.07 8.90
CA ASN A 158 -18.00 10.21 8.51
C ASN A 158 -17.03 10.53 9.66
N PHE A 159 -15.74 10.27 9.48
CA PHE A 159 -14.71 10.45 10.51
C PHE A 159 -14.19 11.89 10.62
N ASN A 160 -14.78 12.85 9.88
CA ASN A 160 -14.47 14.28 9.97
C ASN A 160 -15.15 14.94 11.20
N ARG A 161 -14.92 14.40 12.41
CA ARG A 161 -15.22 15.10 13.67
C ARG A 161 -14.01 15.10 14.59
#